data_AF-A0AAV6Z2R9-F1
#
_entry.id   AF-A0AAV6Z2R9-F1
#
_cell.length_a   1.000
_cell.length_b   1.000
_cell.length_c   1.000
_cell.angle_alpha   90.00
_cell.angle_beta   90.00
_cell.angle_gamma   90.00
#
_symmetry.space_group_name_H-M   'P 1'
#
loop_
_entity.id
_entity.type
_entity.pdbx_description
1 polymer ?
#
loop_
_entity_poly.entity_id
_entity_poly.type
_entity_poly.pdbx_seq_one_letter_code
_entity_poly.pdbx_strand_id
1 'polypeptide(L)'
;MQRLAGHPQTRCTETLLQSIYEEQTLNQQIMNAEMSQHIREAASRDKVLPVAIVTLLRSCSVAEARTRLESSESIRAAIESSLNVPGRKRVADGAETSGRRR
;
A
#
# COMPACT_ATOMS: atom_id res chain seq x y z
N MET A 1 1.68 -0.53 6.24
CA MET A 1 1.46 0.33 5.06
C MET A 1 2.40 1.53 5.05
N GLN A 2 2.23 2.50 5.96
CA GLN A 2 2.98 3.77 5.98
C GLN A 2 4.51 3.60 5.93
N ARG A 3 5.08 2.71 6.77
CA ARG A 3 6.54 2.49 6.80
C ARG A 3 7.13 1.95 5.50
N LEU A 4 6.37 1.12 4.78
CA LEU A 4 6.87 0.45 3.57
C LEU A 4 6.68 1.33 2.33
N ALA A 5 5.57 2.07 2.29
CA ALA A 5 5.21 2.87 1.16
C ALA A 5 5.65 4.34 1.24
N GLY A 6 5.87 4.88 2.44
CA GLY A 6 6.17 6.29 2.67
C GLY A 6 5.03 7.24 2.28
N HIS A 7 3.77 6.78 2.32
CA HIS A 7 2.60 7.59 1.96
C HIS A 7 1.84 8.07 3.21
N PRO A 8 1.07 9.16 3.11
CA PRO A 8 0.29 9.67 4.23
C PRO A 8 -0.76 8.67 4.70
N GLN A 9 -1.18 8.81 5.97
CA GLN A 9 -2.16 7.93 6.59
C GLN A 9 -3.46 7.84 5.81
N THR A 10 -3.96 8.97 5.33
CA THR A 10 -5.20 9.05 4.54
C THR A 10 -5.16 8.16 3.30
N ARG A 11 -4.11 8.27 2.48
CA ARG A 11 -3.87 7.39 1.32
C ARG A 11 -3.74 5.92 1.72
N CYS A 12 -3.03 5.62 2.80
CA CYS A 12 -2.87 4.24 3.26
C CYS A 12 -4.20 3.62 3.70
N THR A 13 -5.03 4.38 4.42
CA THR A 13 -6.35 3.94 4.87
C THR A 13 -7.29 3.76 3.69
N GLU A 14 -7.34 4.72 2.76
CA GLU A 14 -8.16 4.63 1.57
C GLU A 14 -7.80 3.40 0.74
N THR A 15 -6.52 3.17 0.45
CA THR A 15 -6.11 1.98 -0.31
C THR A 15 -6.31 0.67 0.45
N LEU A 16 -6.21 0.69 1.77
CA LEU A 16 -6.56 -0.48 2.59
C LEU A 16 -8.05 -0.81 2.47
N LEU A 17 -8.92 0.19 2.57
CA LEU A 17 -10.36 0.02 2.39
C LEU A 17 -10.69 -0.43 0.95
N GLN A 18 -10.05 0.14 -0.07
CA GLN A 18 -10.19 -0.32 -1.46
C GLN A 18 -9.86 -1.82 -1.58
N SER A 19 -8.82 -2.30 -0.88
CA SER A 19 -8.50 -3.73 -0.86
C SER A 19 -9.45 -4.58 -0.01
N ILE A 20 -10.01 -4.04 1.08
CA ILE A 20 -10.99 -4.72 1.94
C ILE A 20 -12.35 -4.82 1.26
N TYR A 21 -12.70 -3.91 0.36
CA TYR A 21 -13.98 -3.96 -0.36
C TYR A 21 -13.84 -4.40 -1.82
N GLU A 22 -12.61 -4.48 -2.36
CA GLU A 22 -12.31 -4.77 -3.77
C GLU A 22 -12.91 -3.74 -4.73
N GLU A 23 -13.21 -2.57 -4.18
CA GLU A 23 -13.77 -1.44 -4.90
C GLU A 23 -12.68 -0.41 -5.14
N GLN A 24 -12.54 0.06 -6.38
CA GLN A 24 -11.60 1.12 -6.71
C GLN A 24 -12.08 2.48 -6.18
N THR A 25 -13.39 2.69 -6.12
CA THR A 25 -14.00 3.92 -5.63
C THR A 25 -14.84 3.60 -4.40
N LEU A 26 -14.43 4.12 -3.25
CA LEU A 26 -15.14 3.90 -1.99
C LEU A 26 -16.34 4.84 -1.90
N ASN A 27 -17.51 4.26 -1.65
CA ASN A 27 -18.70 5.05 -1.36
C ASN A 27 -18.66 5.63 0.05
N GLN A 28 -19.38 6.73 0.27
CA GLN A 28 -19.51 7.39 1.58
C GLN A 28 -19.99 6.43 2.67
N GLN A 29 -20.84 5.46 2.33
CA GLN A 29 -21.29 4.44 3.29
C GLN A 29 -20.15 3.54 3.78
N ILE A 30 -19.20 3.21 2.90
CA ILE A 30 -18.02 2.42 3.28
C ILE A 30 -17.07 3.29 4.10
N MET A 31 -16.82 4.53 3.69
CA MET A 31 -15.90 5.40 4.42
C MET A 31 -16.39 5.78 5.82
N ASN A 32 -17.71 5.83 6.04
CA ASN A 32 -18.33 6.12 7.33
C ASN A 32 -18.76 4.85 8.09
N ALA A 33 -18.46 3.65 7.58
CA ALA A 33 -18.78 2.42 8.27
C ALA A 33 -17.94 2.26 9.55
N GLU A 34 -18.46 1.48 10.50
CA GLU A 34 -17.75 1.20 11.73
C GLU A 34 -16.54 0.27 11.49
N MET A 35 -15.51 0.40 12.33
CA MET A 35 -14.31 -0.45 12.24
C MET A 35 -14.64 -1.95 12.34
N SER A 36 -15.67 -2.31 13.11
CA SER A 36 -16.15 -3.68 13.26
C SER A 36 -16.59 -4.29 11.92
N GLN A 37 -17.21 -3.49 11.05
CA GLN A 37 -17.61 -3.91 9.71
C GLN A 37 -16.37 -4.13 8.84
N HIS A 38 -15.42 -3.20 8.84
CA HIS A 38 -14.16 -3.35 8.09
C HIS A 38 -13.38 -4.59 8.50
N ILE A 39 -13.31 -4.89 9.80
CA ILE A 39 -12.62 -6.08 10.32
C ILE A 39 -13.32 -7.35 9.84
N ARG A 40 -14.66 -7.39 9.85
CA ARG A 40 -15.44 -8.54 9.38
C ARG A 40 -15.23 -8.81 7.89
N GLU A 41 -15.28 -7.76 7.08
CA GLU A 41 -15.04 -7.87 5.64
C GLU A 41 -13.59 -8.30 5.35
N ALA A 42 -12.62 -7.70 6.06
CA ALA A 42 -11.21 -8.06 5.93
C ALA A 42 -10.92 -9.51 6.35
N ALA A 43 -11.59 -10.01 7.40
CA ALA A 43 -11.42 -11.37 7.88
C ALA A 43 -11.92 -12.42 6.88
N SER A 44 -12.86 -12.05 6.01
CA SER A 44 -13.39 -12.93 4.96
C SER A 44 -12.50 -12.94 3.71
N ARG A 45 -11.40 -12.16 3.69
CA ARG A 45 -10.57 -11.92 2.51
C ARG A 45 -9.13 -12.32 2.76
N ASP A 46 -8.53 -12.95 1.76
CA ASP A 46 -7.13 -13.33 1.81
C ASP A 46 -6.23 -12.23 1.21
N LYS A 47 -5.03 -12.08 1.75
CA LYS A 47 -3.97 -11.20 1.22
C LYS A 47 -4.37 -9.72 1.08
N VAL A 48 -5.32 -9.22 1.87
CA VAL A 48 -5.76 -7.81 1.85
C VAL A 48 -4.59 -6.83 2.02
N LEU A 49 -3.72 -7.08 3.00
CA LEU A 49 -2.58 -6.20 3.27
C LEU A 49 -1.57 -6.16 2.11
N PRO A 50 -1.04 -7.28 1.58
CA PRO A 50 -0.11 -7.25 0.46
C PRO A 50 -0.74 -6.69 -0.83
N VAL A 51 -2.03 -6.94 -1.10
CA VAL A 51 -2.74 -6.33 -2.24
C VAL A 51 -2.69 -4.80 -2.11
N ALA A 52 -3.12 -4.27 -0.95
CA ALA A 52 -3.08 -2.83 -0.72
C ALA A 52 -1.67 -2.23 -0.86
N ILE A 53 -0.62 -2.95 -0.42
CA ILE A 53 0.78 -2.51 -0.57
C ILE A 53 1.13 -2.38 -2.04
N VAL A 54 0.86 -3.40 -2.84
CA VAL A 54 1.20 -3.42 -4.28
C VAL A 54 0.42 -2.35 -5.03
N THR A 55 -0.89 -2.21 -4.76
CA THR A 55 -1.75 -1.14 -5.30
C THR A 55 -1.12 0.24 -5.08
N LEU A 56 -0.64 0.48 -3.85
CA LEU A 56 -0.10 1.77 -3.46
C LEU A 56 1.33 1.99 -3.99
N LEU A 57 2.16 0.96 -4.10
CA LEU A 57 3.51 1.06 -4.66
C LEU A 57 3.52 1.27 -6.18
N ARG A 58 2.59 0.63 -6.90
CA ARG A 58 2.51 0.67 -8.36
C ARG A 58 1.48 1.66 -8.89
N SER A 59 0.68 2.27 -8.03
CA SER A 59 -0.47 3.11 -8.40
C SER A 59 -1.41 2.42 -9.40
N CYS A 60 -1.66 1.13 -9.20
CA CYS A 60 -2.54 0.32 -10.06
C CYS A 60 -3.91 0.06 -9.39
N SER A 61 -4.80 -0.67 -10.07
CA SER A 61 -6.08 -1.08 -9.49
C SER A 61 -5.92 -2.25 -8.52
N VAL A 62 -6.89 -2.42 -7.61
CA VAL A 62 -6.91 -3.55 -6.65
C VAL A 62 -6.88 -4.90 -7.36
N ALA A 63 -7.65 -5.03 -8.45
CA ALA A 63 -7.70 -6.26 -9.26
C ALA A 63 -6.35 -6.56 -9.92
N GLU A 64 -5.66 -5.54 -10.45
CA GLU A 64 -4.35 -5.74 -11.06
C GLU A 64 -3.28 -6.06 -10.01
N ALA A 65 -3.34 -5.43 -8.83
CA ALA A 65 -2.45 -5.77 -7.72
C ALA A 65 -2.65 -7.22 -7.25
N ARG A 66 -3.89 -7.71 -7.19
CA ARG A 66 -4.20 -9.12 -6.87
C ARG A 66 -3.64 -10.07 -7.93
N THR A 67 -3.92 -9.79 -9.19
CA THR A 67 -3.42 -10.61 -10.32
C THR A 67 -1.89 -10.71 -10.29
N ARG A 68 -1.19 -9.61 -9.99
CA ARG A 68 0.28 -9.61 -9.85
C ARG A 68 0.78 -10.41 -8.65
N LEU A 69 0.03 -10.40 -7.55
CA LEU A 69 0.37 -11.20 -6.37
C LEU A 69 0.17 -12.70 -6.63
N GLU A 70 -0.86 -13.06 -7.39
CA GLU A 70 -1.13 -14.43 -7.81
C GLU A 70 -0.15 -14.92 -8.88
N SER A 71 0.30 -14.03 -9.78
CA SER A 71 1.31 -14.35 -10.79
C SER A 71 2.74 -14.38 -10.25
N SER A 72 2.95 -13.98 -9.00
CA SER A 72 4.28 -13.96 -8.37
C SER A 72 4.51 -15.24 -7.58
N GLU A 73 5.75 -15.74 -7.60
CA GLU A 73 6.15 -16.93 -6.84
C GLU A 73 5.95 -16.76 -5.33
N SER A 74 6.04 -15.52 -4.81
CA SER A 74 5.73 -15.21 -3.43
C SER A 74 5.23 -13.78 -3.25
N ILE A 75 4.50 -13.54 -2.15
CA ILE A 75 4.06 -12.20 -1.73
C ILE A 75 5.26 -11.26 -1.61
N ARG A 76 6.38 -11.76 -1.08
CA ARG A 76 7.59 -10.99 -0.89
C ARG A 76 8.18 -10.57 -2.25
N ALA A 77 8.28 -11.49 -3.21
CA ALA A 77 8.77 -11.20 -4.55
C ALA A 77 7.91 -10.14 -5.28
N ALA A 78 6.58 -10.21 -5.13
CA ALA A 78 5.66 -9.20 -5.70
C ALA A 78 5.92 -7.79 -5.14
N ILE A 79 6.14 -7.69 -3.83
CA ILE A 79 6.44 -6.43 -3.14
C ILE A 79 7.84 -5.92 -3.53
N GLU A 80 8.86 -6.78 -3.53
CA GLU A 80 10.24 -6.41 -3.92
C GLU A 80 10.30 -5.92 -5.37
N SER A 81 9.64 -6.63 -6.30
CA SER A 81 9.48 -6.18 -7.69
C SER A 81 8.80 -4.81 -7.77
N SER A 82 7.83 -4.54 -6.89
CA SER A 82 7.13 -3.26 -6.84
C SER A 82 7.91 -2.12 -6.19
N LEU A 83 8.86 -2.44 -5.34
CA LEU A 83 9.78 -1.47 -4.75
C LEU A 83 10.94 -1.12 -5.68
N ASN A 84 11.39 -2.05 -6.52
CA ASN A 84 12.58 -1.90 -7.35
C ASN A 84 12.36 -1.12 -8.66
N VAL A 85 11.29 -0.31 -8.74
CA VAL A 85 11.09 0.58 -9.89
C VAL A 85 12.15 1.69 -9.84
N PRO A 86 12.98 1.84 -10.88
CA PRO A 86 14.03 2.86 -10.92
C PRO A 86 13.37 4.25 -10.86
N GLY A 87 13.42 4.87 -9.68
CA GLY A 87 12.76 6.15 -9.41
C GLY A 87 12.43 6.39 -7.95
N ARG A 88 12.26 5.34 -7.14
CA ARG A 88 12.04 5.48 -5.69
C ARG A 88 13.39 5.52 -4.96
N LYS A 89 14.15 6.60 -5.12
CA LYS A 89 15.24 6.89 -4.17
C LYS A 89 14.59 6.98 -2.79
N ARG A 90 14.85 6.00 -1.92
CA ARG A 90 14.62 6.12 -0.48
C ARG A 90 15.54 7.23 0.01
N VAL A 91 15.12 8.48 -0.12
CA VAL A 91 15.79 9.60 0.57
C VAL A 91 15.23 9.60 1.97
N ALA A 92 15.85 8.78 2.82
CA ALA A 92 15.85 8.94 4.25
C ALA A 92 17.25 8.53 4.69
N ASP A 93 18.16 9.50 4.80
CA ASP A 93 18.76 9.90 6.08
C ASP A 93 19.94 10.88 5.85
N GLY A 94 20.10 11.86 6.75
CA GLY A 94 21.36 12.58 6.92
C GLY A 94 21.52 13.93 6.24
N ALA A 95 20.66 14.92 6.53
CA ALA A 95 21.07 16.33 6.40
C ALA A 95 21.88 16.75 7.66
N GLU A 96 23.02 16.10 7.87
CA GLU A 96 24.05 16.60 8.79
C GLU A 96 25.11 17.34 7.97
N THR A 97 24.86 18.61 7.66
CA THR A 97 25.93 19.49 7.15
C THR A 97 26.78 19.95 8.32
N SER A 98 27.64 19.05 8.81
CA SER A 98 28.77 19.41 9.67
C SER A 98 29.92 19.95 8.83
N GLY A 99 30.12 21.26 8.90
CA GLY A 99 31.42 21.94 8.80
C GLY A 99 32.07 22.08 7.41
N ARG A 100 32.47 23.32 7.06
CA ARG A 100 33.88 23.76 7.19
C ARG A 100 34.13 25.10 6.48
N ARG A 101 34.49 26.10 7.30
CA ARG A 101 35.47 27.18 7.10
C ARG A 101 35.77 27.63 5.66
N ARG A 102 35.60 28.92 5.40
CA ARG A 102 36.68 29.92 5.47
C ARG A 102 36.11 31.33 5.57
#